data_AF-A0A816G044-F1
#
_entry.id   AF-A0A816G044-F1
#
_cell.length_a   1.000
_cell.length_b   1.000
_cell.length_c   1.000
_cell.angle_alpha   90.00
_cell.angle_beta   90.00
_cell.angle_gamma   90.00
#
_symmetry.space_group_name_H-M   'P 1'
#
loop_
_entity.id
_entity.type
_entity.pdbx_description
1 polymer ?
#
loop_
_entity_poly.entity_id
_entity_poly.type
_entity_poly.pdbx_seq_one_letter_code
_entity_poly.pdbx_strand_id
1 'polypeptide(L)'
;SIYVHVFGAYFGLATSFTLQHRRTIESEKESSSYASDIFSMIGTLFLFCFWPSFNAGVAYGDGRLRAIVNTYVSISASVILTFTVSALVGKGKKEIIHIQNATLAGGVAVGTVADK
;
A
#
# COMPACT_ATOMS: atom_id res chain seq x y z
N SER A 1 2.44 8.50 -8.74
CA SER A 1 1.12 8.09 -8.20
C SER A 1 0.04 7.86 -9.24
N ILE A 2 -0.15 8.77 -10.21
CA ILE A 2 -1.25 8.67 -11.19
C ILE A 2 -1.05 7.51 -12.19
N TYR A 3 0.09 7.47 -12.89
CA TYR A 3 0.32 6.50 -13.98
C TYR A 3 0.40 5.03 -13.55
N VAL A 4 0.79 4.76 -12.31
CA VAL A 4 0.96 3.39 -11.81
C VAL A 4 -0.20 3.02 -10.88
N HIS A 5 -0.36 3.73 -9.77
CA HIS A 5 -1.30 3.33 -8.73
C HIS A 5 -2.76 3.66 -9.07
N VAL A 6 -3.05 4.88 -9.52
CA VAL A 6 -4.43 5.26 -9.91
C VAL A 6 -4.86 4.47 -11.13
N PHE A 7 -4.04 4.44 -12.19
CA PHE A 7 -4.32 3.64 -13.38
C PHE A 7 -4.53 2.16 -13.04
N GLY A 8 -3.60 1.54 -12.32
CA GLY A 8 -3.68 0.11 -11.97
C GLY A 8 -4.89 -0.23 -11.11
N ALA A 9 -5.25 0.63 -10.14
CA ALA A 9 -6.42 0.43 -9.30
C ALA A 9 -7.73 0.47 -10.09
N TYR A 10 -7.94 1.51 -10.91
CA TYR A 10 -9.17 1.64 -11.69
C TYR A 10 -9.26 0.60 -12.83
N PHE A 11 -8.13 0.26 -13.45
CA PHE A 11 -8.07 -0.83 -14.42
C PHE A 11 -8.42 -2.18 -13.77
N GLY A 12 -7.87 -2.47 -12.58
CA GLY A 12 -8.19 -3.67 -11.80
C GLY A 12 -9.66 -3.73 -11.39
N LEU A 13 -10.24 -2.60 -10.99
CA LEU A 13 -11.67 -2.53 -10.66
C LEU A 13 -12.55 -2.77 -11.89
N ALA A 14 -12.22 -2.16 -13.03
CA ALA A 14 -12.95 -2.36 -14.28
C ALA A 14 -12.88 -3.83 -14.74
N THR A 15 -11.69 -4.43 -14.71
CA THR A 15 -11.51 -5.85 -15.07
C THR A 15 -12.26 -6.78 -14.11
N SER A 16 -12.17 -6.56 -12.79
CA SER A 16 -12.96 -7.29 -11.78
C SER A 16 -14.46 -7.17 -12.05
N PHE A 17 -14.95 -5.96 -12.34
CA PHE A 17 -16.37 -5.73 -12.67
C PHE A 17 -16.82 -6.46 -13.94
N THR A 18 -15.96 -6.55 -14.97
CA THR A 18 -16.29 -7.26 -16.22
C THR A 18 -16.25 -8.79 -16.08
N LEU A 19 -15.40 -9.32 -15.19
CA LEU A 19 -15.18 -10.76 -15.03
C LEU A 19 -15.97 -11.37 -13.87
N GLN A 20 -16.59 -10.57 -13.01
CA GLN A 20 -17.36 -11.08 -11.87
C GLN A 20 -18.51 -11.98 -12.34
N HIS A 21 -18.73 -13.07 -11.62
CA HIS A 21 -19.89 -13.94 -11.79
C HIS A 21 -20.43 -14.39 -10.43
N ARG A 22 -21.64 -14.94 -10.38
CA ARG A 22 -22.32 -15.27 -9.10
C ARG A 22 -21.44 -16.10 -8.14
N ARG A 23 -20.76 -17.11 -8.66
CA ARG A 23 -19.90 -18.02 -7.87
C ARG A 23 -18.64 -17.36 -7.28
N THR A 24 -18.12 -16.29 -7.89
CA THR A 24 -16.95 -15.56 -7.34
C THR A 24 -17.37 -14.66 -6.19
N ILE A 25 -18.54 -14.04 -6.30
CA ILE A 25 -19.07 -13.13 -5.27
C ILE A 25 -19.46 -13.91 -4.00
N GLU A 26 -20.00 -15.12 -4.15
CA GLU A 26 -20.41 -15.97 -3.03
C GLU A 26 -19.27 -16.84 -2.46
N SER A 27 -18.02 -16.67 -2.93
CA SER A 27 -16.92 -17.50 -2.47
C SER A 27 -16.37 -17.04 -1.12
N GLU A 28 -16.32 -17.94 -0.14
CA GLU A 28 -15.72 -17.69 1.18
C GLU A 28 -14.19 -17.88 1.22
N LYS A 29 -13.57 -18.17 0.07
CA LYS A 29 -12.13 -18.49 0.00
C LYS A 29 -11.21 -17.27 0.10
N GLU A 30 -11.77 -16.06 0.21
CA GLU A 30 -11.01 -14.81 0.35
C GLU A 30 -10.45 -14.61 1.77
N SER A 31 -10.78 -15.48 2.72
CA SER A 31 -10.22 -15.42 4.07
C SER A 31 -8.70 -15.65 4.11
N SER A 32 -8.00 -14.98 5.03
CA SER A 32 -6.60 -15.25 5.31
C SER A 32 -6.40 -16.41 6.31
N SER A 33 -5.24 -17.06 6.21
CA SER A 33 -4.68 -17.96 7.21
C SER A 33 -3.44 -17.33 7.84
N TYR A 34 -3.01 -17.82 9.00
CA TYR A 34 -1.78 -17.33 9.64
C TYR A 34 -0.56 -17.40 8.71
N ALA A 35 -0.40 -18.48 7.96
CA ALA A 35 0.73 -18.64 7.03
C ALA A 35 0.67 -17.63 5.88
N SER A 36 -0.51 -17.41 5.30
CA SER A 36 -0.67 -16.41 4.23
C SER A 36 -0.48 -14.98 4.74
N ASP A 37 -0.87 -14.69 5.98
CA ASP A 37 -0.66 -13.38 6.59
C ASP A 37 0.81 -13.07 6.83
N ILE A 38 1.60 -14.06 7.27
CA ILE A 38 3.04 -13.91 7.41
C ILE A 38 3.70 -13.70 6.03
N PHE A 39 3.29 -14.44 5.01
CA PHE A 39 3.80 -14.26 3.66
C PHE A 39 3.47 -12.87 3.09
N SER A 40 2.24 -12.40 3.28
CA SER A 40 1.80 -11.05 2.91
C SER A 40 2.60 -9.96 3.63
N MET A 41 2.91 -10.16 4.92
CA MET A 41 3.75 -9.24 5.70
C MET A 41 5.19 -9.18 5.17
N ILE A 42 5.77 -10.29 4.70
CA ILE A 42 7.10 -10.25 4.05
C ILE A 42 7.04 -9.34 2.82
N GLY A 43 6.03 -9.51 1.95
CA GLY A 43 5.82 -8.63 0.79
C GLY A 43 5.65 -7.16 1.19
N THR A 44 4.91 -6.90 2.27
CA THR A 44 4.72 -5.56 2.84
C THR A 44 6.05 -4.92 3.24
N LEU A 45 6.93 -5.66 3.93
CA LEU A 45 8.24 -5.16 4.34
C LEU A 45 9.16 -4.90 3.14
N PHE A 46 9.14 -5.76 2.13
CA PHE A 46 9.89 -5.52 0.89
C PHE A 46 9.42 -4.22 0.21
N LEU A 47 8.11 -4.04 0.06
CA LEU A 47 7.55 -2.81 -0.49
C LEU A 47 7.93 -1.59 0.34
N PHE A 48 7.83 -1.67 1.67
CA PHE A 48 8.22 -0.59 2.58
C PHE A 48 9.68 -0.17 2.40
N CYS A 49 10.60 -1.14 2.39
CA CYS A 49 12.04 -0.87 2.27
C CYS A 49 12.42 -0.30 0.90
N PHE A 50 11.77 -0.75 -0.18
CA PHE A 50 12.13 -0.35 -1.54
C PHE A 50 11.29 0.79 -2.12
N TRP A 51 10.24 1.25 -1.43
CA TRP A 51 9.40 2.36 -1.88
C TRP A 51 10.17 3.66 -2.12
N PRO A 52 11.11 4.08 -1.25
CA PRO A 52 11.89 5.28 -1.49
C PRO A 52 12.69 5.22 -2.81
N SER A 53 13.25 4.04 -3.11
CA SER A 53 13.93 3.80 -4.40
C SER A 53 12.97 3.87 -5.58
N PHE A 54 11.74 3.34 -5.43
CA PHE A 54 10.72 3.40 -6.46
C PHE A 54 10.30 4.84 -6.79
N ASN A 55 10.02 5.66 -5.77
CA ASN A 55 9.65 7.06 -5.96
C ASN A 55 10.81 7.94 -6.45
N ALA A 56 12.05 7.60 -6.07
CA ALA A 56 13.25 8.34 -6.49
C ALA A 56 13.83 7.88 -7.84
N GLY A 57 13.31 6.80 -8.44
CA GLY A 57 13.91 6.14 -9.60
C GLY A 57 14.02 7.03 -10.85
N VAL A 58 13.11 8.00 -11.00
CA VAL A 58 13.09 8.95 -12.12
C VAL A 58 13.54 10.37 -11.73
N ALA A 59 13.95 10.57 -10.47
CA ALA A 59 14.41 11.86 -9.99
C ALA A 59 15.91 12.06 -10.25
N TYR A 60 16.31 13.28 -10.62
CA TYR A 60 17.69 13.63 -10.95
C TYR A 60 18.29 14.61 -9.95
N GLY A 61 19.62 14.55 -9.79
CA GLY A 61 20.36 15.43 -8.89
C GLY A 61 19.84 15.41 -7.45
N ASP A 62 19.74 16.58 -6.83
CA ASP A 62 19.30 16.74 -5.43
C ASP A 62 17.86 16.28 -5.18
N GLY A 63 17.02 16.23 -6.23
CA GLY A 63 15.64 15.74 -6.14
C GLY A 63 15.56 14.27 -5.76
N ARG A 64 16.60 13.48 -6.04
CA ARG A 64 16.64 12.05 -5.70
C ARG A 64 16.71 11.83 -4.19
N LEU A 65 17.56 12.58 -3.49
CA LEU A 65 17.66 12.47 -2.04
C LEU A 65 16.38 12.99 -1.36
N ARG A 66 15.81 14.10 -1.86
CA ARG A 66 14.51 14.61 -1.39
C ARG A 66 13.40 13.57 -1.58
N ALA A 67 13.33 12.93 -2.74
CA ALA A 67 12.37 11.87 -3.01
C ALA A 67 12.48 10.70 -2.03
N ILE A 68 13.70 10.27 -1.70
CA ILE A 68 13.94 9.21 -0.72
C ILE A 68 13.42 9.63 0.66
N VAL A 69 13.84 10.80 1.14
CA VAL A 69 13.50 11.30 2.50
C VAL A 69 12.00 11.56 2.63
N ASN A 70 11.41 12.30 1.68
CA ASN A 70 9.98 12.62 1.67
C ASN A 70 9.12 11.34 1.63
N THR A 71 9.54 10.34 0.83
CA THR A 71 8.86 9.05 0.80
C THR A 71 8.97 8.36 2.16
N TYR A 72 10.18 8.25 2.73
CA TYR A 72 10.39 7.57 4.01
C TYR A 72 9.58 8.19 5.16
N VAL A 73 9.56 9.52 5.25
CA VAL A 73 8.75 10.24 6.25
C VAL A 73 7.26 9.98 6.04
N SER A 74 6.78 10.05 4.79
CA SER A 74 5.38 9.80 4.46
C SER A 74 4.93 8.38 4.82
N ILE A 75 5.71 7.36 4.44
CA ILE A 75 5.31 5.97 4.72
C ILE A 75 5.40 5.68 6.23
N SER A 76 6.36 6.27 6.94
CA SER A 76 6.46 6.14 8.40
C SER A 76 5.26 6.77 9.12
N ALA A 77 4.81 7.95 8.67
CA ALA A 77 3.59 8.56 9.17
C ALA A 77 2.35 7.69 8.87
N SER A 78 2.29 7.11 7.67
CA SER A 78 1.23 6.18 7.26
C SER A 78 1.20 4.93 8.14
N VAL A 79 2.35 4.39 8.56
CA VAL A 79 2.42 3.27 9.51
C VAL A 79 1.76 3.65 10.84
N ILE A 80 2.20 4.75 11.45
CA ILE A 80 1.68 5.19 12.76
C ILE A 80 0.17 5.42 12.67
N LEU A 81 -0.28 6.09 11.62
CA LEU A 81 -1.70 6.36 11.40
C LEU A 81 -2.49 5.07 11.18
N THR A 82 -1.96 4.13 10.40
CA THR A 82 -2.59 2.83 10.15
C THR A 82 -2.80 2.05 11.44
N PHE A 83 -1.79 1.97 12.29
CA PHE A 83 -1.92 1.28 13.59
C PHE A 83 -2.93 1.97 14.51
N THR A 84 -2.93 3.30 14.53
CA THR A 84 -3.88 4.09 15.33
C THR A 84 -5.30 3.88 14.84
N VAL A 85 -5.55 4.07 13.55
CA VAL A 85 -6.88 3.95 12.93
C VAL A 85 -7.38 2.50 13.00
N SER A 86 -6.52 1.51 12.75
CA SER A 86 -6.88 0.09 12.86
C SER A 86 -7.35 -0.25 14.28
N ALA A 87 -6.66 0.24 15.31
CA ALA A 87 -7.08 0.04 16.70
C ALA A 87 -8.40 0.78 17.03
N LEU A 88 -8.61 1.99 16.50
CA LEU A 88 -9.83 2.77 16.75
C LEU A 88 -11.06 2.10 16.10
N VAL A 89 -10.94 1.70 14.83
CA VAL A 89 -12.04 1.06 14.08
C VAL A 89 -12.30 -0.35 14.59
N GLY A 90 -11.24 -1.10 14.94
CA GLY A 90 -11.32 -2.46 15.45
C GLY A 90 -11.67 -2.57 16.94
N LYS A 91 -12.14 -1.50 17.59
CA LYS A 91 -12.48 -1.46 19.03
C LYS A 91 -11.35 -2.00 19.93
N GLY A 92 -10.11 -1.63 19.61
CA GLY A 92 -8.89 -2.05 20.31
C GLY A 92 -8.17 -3.24 19.68
N LYS A 93 -8.78 -3.94 18.71
CA LYS A 93 -8.11 -5.00 17.93
C LYS A 93 -7.48 -4.41 16.67
N LYS A 94 -6.26 -4.84 16.36
CA LYS A 94 -5.55 -4.45 15.14
C LYS A 94 -5.74 -5.55 14.10
N GLU A 95 -6.35 -5.19 12.97
CA GLU A 95 -6.49 -6.12 11.86
C GLU A 95 -5.22 -6.14 11.01
N ILE A 96 -4.71 -7.33 10.73
CA ILE A 96 -3.45 -7.51 10.00
C ILE A 96 -3.56 -7.02 8.55
N ILE A 97 -4.75 -7.11 7.95
CA ILE A 97 -5.03 -6.64 6.58
C ILE A 97 -4.80 -5.13 6.46
N HIS A 98 -5.18 -4.35 7.49
CA HIS A 98 -4.89 -2.92 7.54
C HIS A 98 -3.38 -2.68 7.56
N ILE A 99 -2.64 -3.46 8.35
CA ILE A 99 -1.18 -3.31 8.49
C ILE A 99 -0.46 -3.69 7.20
N GLN A 100 -0.89 -4.76 6.52
CA GLN A 100 -0.30 -5.23 5.27
C GLN A 100 -0.45 -4.20 4.13
N ASN A 101 -1.58 -3.48 4.08
CA ASN A 101 -1.90 -2.63 2.94
C ASN A 101 -1.81 -1.13 3.23
N ALA A 102 -2.43 -0.66 4.31
CA ALA A 102 -2.59 0.78 4.56
C ALA A 102 -1.30 1.45 5.06
N THR A 103 -0.37 0.69 5.64
CA THR A 103 0.96 1.20 6.02
C THR A 103 1.74 1.77 4.83
N LEU A 104 1.44 1.27 3.62
CA LEU A 104 2.10 1.62 2.37
C LEU A 104 1.43 2.81 1.65
N ALA A 105 0.24 3.23 2.09
CA ALA A 105 -0.55 4.27 1.44
C ALA A 105 0.19 5.62 1.34
N GLY A 106 0.99 5.97 2.35
CA GLY A 106 1.83 7.17 2.32
C GLY A 106 2.83 7.19 1.16
N GLY A 107 3.38 6.04 0.77
CA GLY A 107 4.30 5.92 -0.36
C GLY A 107 3.62 6.16 -1.70
N VAL A 108 2.38 5.65 -1.84
CA VAL A 108 1.50 5.94 -2.98
C VAL A 108 1.15 7.43 -3.03
N ALA A 109 0.79 8.04 -1.90
CA ALA A 109 0.29 9.40 -1.83
C ALA A 109 1.32 10.45 -2.30
N VAL A 110 2.58 10.31 -1.88
CA VAL A 110 3.62 11.32 -2.21
C VAL A 110 4.31 11.08 -3.54
N GLY A 111 4.06 9.96 -4.23
CA GLY A 111 4.81 9.57 -5.42
C GLY A 111 4.77 10.53 -6.62
N THR A 112 3.92 11.56 -6.66
CA THR A 112 3.96 12.63 -7.70
C THR A 112 4.71 13.89 -7.28
N VAL A 113 5.00 14.04 -5.98
CA VAL A 113 5.60 15.25 -5.39
C VAL A 113 6.82 14.93 -4.55
N ALA A 114 7.28 13.67 -4.55
CA ALA A 114 8.35 13.23 -3.67
C ALA A 114 9.67 13.99 -3.89
N ASP A 115 10.00 14.32 -5.14
CA ASP A 115 11.26 14.97 -5.57
C ASP A 115 11.24 16.51 -5.49
N LYS A 116 10.09 17.09 -5.17
CA LYS A 116 9.89 18.52 -4.97
C LYS A 116 10.31 18.89 -3.55
#